data_AF-A0A7J0ED39-F1
#
_entry.id   AF-A0A7J0ED39-F1
#
_cell.length_a   1.000
_cell.length_b   1.000
_cell.length_c   1.000
_cell.angle_alpha   90.00
_cell.angle_beta   90.00
_cell.angle_gamma   90.00
#
_symmetry.space_group_name_H-M   'P 1'
#
loop_
_entity.id
_entity.type
_entity.pdbx_description
1 polymer ?
#
loop_
_entity_poly.entity_id
_entity_poly.type
_entity_poly.pdbx_seq_one_letter_code
_entity_poly.pdbx_strand_id
1 'polypeptide(L)'
;MDGRRITASPRPCSGRRVVAKKRPRSRVDGFVNSVKKIQRREICSKRDRGFSMSDAQERFRNIRLQEEYDTHDPKGHCGMVLSFLKKRSKIIEIVAAHDIVFALAQSGICAAFSRETNQRICFLNVSPDEVIRSLFYNKNNDSLITVSVYASDNFSSLKCRTTRIEYIRRGKPDAGFALFESESLKWPGFVEFDDVNGKVLTYSAQDSIYKVFDLKNYTMLYSISDKNVQEIKISSPGIMLLIFNKASGHVPLKILSIEDGTVLKTFNHLLHRNKKVDFIEQFNEKLLVKQENENLQILDVRNSELTEVSTAEFMTPSAFIFLYENQLFLTFRNRTVAVWNFRGELVTSFEDHLLWHPDCKHEQYIHHK
;
A
#
# COMPACT_ATOMS: atom_id res chain seq x y z
N MET A 1 -62.15 -30.17 -29.77
CA MET A 1 -61.02 -30.11 -28.82
C MET A 1 -60.73 -28.65 -28.62
N ASP A 2 -61.45 -28.08 -27.66
CA ASP A 2 -61.65 -26.64 -27.50
C ASP A 2 -60.60 -26.02 -26.58
N GLY A 3 -60.06 -24.89 -27.02
CA GLY A 3 -59.14 -24.07 -26.26
C GLY A 3 -59.82 -23.39 -25.08
N ARG A 4 -59.23 -23.51 -23.89
CA ARG A 4 -59.65 -22.80 -22.67
C ARG A 4 -58.72 -21.64 -22.34
N ARG A 5 -59.28 -20.43 -22.44
CA ARG A 5 -58.85 -19.20 -21.74
C ARG A 5 -59.39 -19.21 -20.30
N ILE A 6 -58.59 -18.82 -19.31
CA ILE A 6 -59.01 -18.22 -18.02
C ILE A 6 -57.86 -17.31 -17.53
N THR A 7 -57.86 -16.00 -17.86
CA THR A 7 -58.21 -14.83 -17.00
C THR A 7 -57.51 -14.76 -15.63
N ALA A 8 -56.63 -13.76 -15.47
CA ALA A 8 -55.99 -13.39 -14.21
C ALA A 8 -56.53 -12.05 -13.70
N SER A 9 -56.80 -11.97 -12.39
CA SER A 9 -57.08 -10.77 -11.60
C SER A 9 -57.09 -11.11 -10.08
N PRO A 10 -56.80 -10.16 -9.17
CA PRO A 10 -55.68 -10.32 -8.23
C PRO A 10 -55.97 -10.08 -6.73
N ARG A 11 -54.92 -10.31 -5.90
CA ARG A 11 -54.57 -9.79 -4.53
C ARG A 11 -54.73 -10.78 -3.36
N PRO A 12 -54.09 -10.59 -2.16
CA PRO A 12 -53.23 -9.48 -1.69
C PRO A 12 -51.91 -9.85 -0.92
N CYS A 13 -51.05 -8.83 -0.77
CA CYS A 13 -50.20 -8.49 0.40
C CYS A 13 -49.03 -9.40 0.87
N SER A 14 -47.79 -8.97 0.58
CA SER A 14 -46.88 -8.35 1.58
C SER A 14 -45.46 -8.19 1.02
N GLY A 15 -45.07 -6.95 0.71
CA GLY A 15 -43.71 -6.61 0.29
C GLY A 15 -43.35 -5.23 0.82
N ARG A 16 -42.61 -5.18 1.93
CA ARG A 16 -42.10 -3.93 2.54
C ARG A 16 -41.25 -3.18 1.53
N ARG A 17 -41.82 -2.11 0.97
CA ARG A 17 -41.11 -1.09 0.21
C ARG A 17 -40.44 -0.15 1.22
N VAL A 18 -39.11 -0.14 1.29
CA VAL A 18 -38.38 0.88 2.07
C VAL A 18 -38.52 2.20 1.32
N VAL A 19 -39.46 3.03 1.77
CA VAL A 19 -39.62 4.40 1.29
C VAL A 19 -38.60 5.27 2.02
N ALA A 20 -37.65 5.85 1.28
CA ALA A 20 -36.77 6.87 1.81
C ALA A 20 -37.60 8.04 2.33
N LYS A 21 -37.67 8.23 3.64
CA LYS A 21 -38.27 9.43 4.25
C LYS A 21 -37.42 10.63 3.83
N LYS A 22 -37.98 11.51 3.00
CA LYS A 22 -37.47 12.88 2.82
C LYS A 22 -37.43 13.55 4.19
N ARG A 23 -36.23 13.84 4.70
CA ARG A 23 -36.06 14.77 5.82
C ARG A 23 -36.66 16.13 5.41
N PRO A 24 -37.38 16.83 6.30
CA PRO A 24 -37.84 18.18 6.01
C PRO A 24 -36.62 19.05 5.69
N ARG A 25 -36.64 19.72 4.54
CA ARG A 25 -35.71 20.81 4.26
C ARG A 25 -35.98 21.89 5.29
N SER A 26 -35.16 21.95 6.33
CA SER A 26 -34.97 23.16 7.12
C SER A 26 -34.62 24.27 6.12
N ARG A 27 -35.58 25.15 5.89
CA ARG A 27 -35.34 26.44 5.22
C ARG A 27 -34.34 27.22 6.08
N VAL A 28 -33.52 28.01 5.39
CA VAL A 28 -32.53 28.96 5.91
C VAL A 28 -31.16 28.35 6.23
N ASP A 29 -30.31 28.28 5.22
CA ASP A 29 -29.05 29.04 5.25
C ASP A 29 -28.53 29.19 3.82
N GLY A 30 -28.77 30.37 3.24
CA GLY A 30 -28.20 30.77 1.97
C GLY A 30 -26.71 31.03 2.13
N PHE A 31 -25.93 30.58 1.14
CA PHE A 31 -24.53 30.96 0.89
C PHE A 31 -23.68 31.23 2.14
N VAL A 32 -23.07 30.17 2.65
CA VAL A 32 -22.07 30.27 3.72
C VAL A 32 -20.78 30.88 3.15
N ASN A 33 -20.69 32.21 3.09
CA ASN A 33 -19.47 32.93 2.74
C ASN A 33 -18.33 32.55 3.71
N SER A 34 -17.13 32.28 3.17
CA SER A 34 -15.89 31.99 3.88
C SER A 34 -15.62 32.92 5.07
N VAL A 35 -15.98 34.20 4.96
CA VAL A 35 -15.85 35.20 6.04
C VAL A 35 -16.68 34.82 7.27
N LYS A 36 -17.95 34.44 7.08
CA LYS A 36 -18.82 34.00 8.20
C LYS A 36 -18.35 32.67 8.81
N LYS A 37 -17.61 31.84 8.08
CA LYS A 37 -17.00 30.61 8.61
C LYS A 37 -15.79 30.91 9.49
N ILE A 38 -14.88 31.79 9.05
CA ILE A 38 -13.72 32.24 9.84
C ILE A 38 -14.20 32.93 11.11
N GLN A 39 -15.19 33.80 10.99
CA GLN A 39 -15.78 34.52 12.11
C GLN A 39 -16.46 33.57 13.14
N ARG A 40 -17.04 32.45 12.71
CA ARG A 40 -17.54 31.40 13.62
C ARG A 40 -16.43 30.56 14.26
N ARG A 41 -15.25 30.43 13.62
CA ARG A 41 -14.07 29.78 14.21
C ARG A 41 -13.44 30.64 15.31
N GLU A 42 -13.36 31.95 15.11
CA GLU A 42 -12.64 32.86 16.02
C GLU A 42 -13.47 33.29 17.25
N ILE A 43 -14.80 33.35 17.16
CA ILE A 43 -15.66 33.95 18.20
C ILE A 43 -16.41 32.89 19.04
N CYS A 44 -16.11 31.60 18.88
CA CYS A 44 -16.79 30.53 19.63
C CYS A 44 -16.02 30.15 20.90
N SER A 45 -16.66 30.24 22.06
CA SER A 45 -16.07 29.96 23.39
C SER A 45 -15.97 28.47 23.75
N LYS A 46 -16.30 27.55 22.85
CA LYS A 46 -16.27 26.09 23.11
C LYS A 46 -15.02 25.45 22.52
N ARG A 47 -14.18 24.87 23.39
CA ARG A 47 -12.85 24.34 23.08
C ARG A 47 -12.83 23.09 22.16
N ASP A 48 -13.94 22.36 22.04
CA ASP A 48 -13.93 21.01 21.47
C ASP A 48 -14.84 20.82 20.24
N ARG A 49 -14.60 21.58 19.16
CA ARG A 49 -15.01 21.13 17.82
C ARG A 49 -13.77 20.87 16.97
N GLY A 50 -13.33 19.62 17.00
CA GLY A 50 -12.57 19.05 15.89
C GLY A 50 -13.33 19.25 14.57
N PHE A 51 -12.61 19.20 13.45
CA PHE A 51 -13.12 19.42 12.10
C PHE A 51 -14.44 18.67 11.84
N SER A 52 -15.59 19.33 12.05
CA SER A 52 -16.88 18.74 11.71
C SER A 52 -16.98 18.66 10.18
N MET A 53 -17.08 17.43 9.67
CA MET A 53 -17.20 17.02 8.26
C MET A 53 -18.24 17.74 7.37
N SER A 54 -18.97 18.74 7.88
CA SER A 54 -19.75 19.65 7.03
C SER A 54 -18.91 20.37 5.96
N ASP A 55 -17.58 20.37 6.07
CA ASP A 55 -16.66 20.93 5.07
C ASP A 55 -16.22 19.93 3.96
N ALA A 56 -16.58 18.64 4.01
CA ALA A 56 -16.18 17.68 2.97
C ALA A 56 -16.82 17.97 1.60
N GLN A 57 -18.08 18.43 1.60
CA GLN A 57 -18.75 18.87 0.37
C GLN A 57 -18.05 20.07 -0.28
N GLU A 58 -17.49 20.99 0.52
CA GLU A 58 -16.78 22.17 0.01
C GLU A 58 -15.34 21.82 -0.42
N ARG A 59 -14.65 20.93 0.30
CA ARG A 59 -13.26 20.54 0.04
C ARG A 59 -13.08 19.85 -1.32
N PHE A 60 -14.09 19.11 -1.76
CA PHE A 60 -14.11 18.44 -3.07
C PHE A 60 -15.14 19.03 -4.04
N ARG A 61 -15.79 20.15 -3.69
CA ARG A 61 -16.79 20.83 -4.55
C ARG A 61 -16.26 21.15 -5.95
N ASN A 62 -14.95 21.37 -6.01
CA ASN A 62 -14.24 21.75 -7.23
C ASN A 62 -13.55 20.55 -7.91
N ILE A 63 -13.64 19.33 -7.36
CA ILE A 63 -13.23 18.14 -8.10
C ILE A 63 -14.30 17.89 -9.16
N ARG A 64 -13.91 18.07 -10.41
CA ARG A 64 -14.72 17.74 -11.58
C ARG A 64 -13.93 16.75 -12.41
N LEU A 65 -14.63 15.79 -13.02
CA LEU A 65 -14.04 14.93 -14.03
C LEU A 65 -13.50 15.84 -15.14
N GLN A 66 -12.19 15.79 -15.36
CA GLN A 66 -11.56 16.49 -16.47
C GLN A 66 -11.45 15.55 -17.67
N GLU A 67 -10.94 14.34 -17.46
CA GLU A 67 -10.61 13.40 -18.53
C GLU A 67 -10.84 11.95 -18.08
N GLU A 68 -11.06 11.07 -19.06
CA GLU A 68 -11.23 9.62 -18.87
C GLU A 68 -10.27 8.85 -19.79
N TYR A 69 -9.52 7.92 -19.21
CA TYR A 69 -8.57 7.07 -19.96
C TYR A 69 -9.09 5.62 -20.00
N ASP A 70 -9.15 5.03 -21.20
CA ASP A 70 -9.51 3.62 -21.37
C ASP A 70 -8.27 2.75 -21.60
N THR A 71 -8.02 1.83 -20.68
CA THR A 71 -6.94 0.83 -20.79
C THR A 71 -7.30 -0.31 -21.74
N HIS A 72 -8.58 -0.50 -22.05
CA HIS A 72 -9.02 -1.56 -22.94
C HIS A 72 -8.83 -1.17 -24.41
N ASP A 73 -8.19 -2.05 -25.18
CA ASP A 73 -8.06 -1.88 -26.62
C ASP A 73 -8.89 -2.93 -27.36
N PRO A 74 -10.09 -2.58 -27.87
CA PRO A 74 -10.90 -3.50 -28.65
C PRO A 74 -10.36 -3.77 -30.06
N LYS A 75 -9.47 -2.89 -30.58
CA LYS A 75 -8.82 -3.05 -31.90
C LYS A 75 -7.50 -3.83 -31.79
N GLY A 76 -7.02 -4.07 -30.57
CA GLY A 76 -6.06 -5.09 -30.21
C GLY A 76 -4.61 -4.64 -30.28
N HIS A 77 -3.92 -4.70 -29.13
CA HIS A 77 -2.51 -5.09 -29.14
C HIS A 77 -2.44 -6.59 -29.50
N CYS A 78 -2.34 -6.86 -30.80
CA CYS A 78 -2.46 -8.18 -31.43
C CYS A 78 -1.25 -9.12 -31.17
N GLY A 79 -0.54 -8.98 -30.05
CA GLY A 79 0.56 -9.87 -29.67
C GLY A 79 0.20 -10.86 -28.57
N MET A 80 -0.78 -10.56 -27.71
CA MET A 80 -0.94 -11.27 -26.44
C MET A 80 -1.45 -12.70 -26.58
N VAL A 81 -0.68 -13.65 -26.05
CA VAL A 81 -0.98 -15.09 -26.09
C VAL A 81 -2.03 -15.44 -25.02
N LEU A 82 -1.99 -14.79 -23.86
CA LEU A 82 -2.90 -15.10 -22.75
C LEU A 82 -4.27 -14.45 -22.93
N SER A 83 -5.33 -15.26 -22.96
CA SER A 83 -6.70 -14.82 -23.26
C SER A 83 -7.29 -13.88 -22.20
N PHE A 84 -6.90 -14.01 -20.93
CA PHE A 84 -7.38 -13.15 -19.86
C PHE A 84 -6.85 -11.71 -19.96
N LEU A 85 -5.71 -11.51 -20.60
CA LEU A 85 -5.11 -10.19 -20.84
C LEU A 85 -5.95 -9.35 -21.81
N LYS A 86 -6.80 -9.99 -22.62
CA LYS A 86 -7.70 -9.32 -23.59
C LYS A 86 -9.01 -8.83 -22.97
N LYS A 87 -9.33 -9.24 -21.73
CA LYS A 87 -10.57 -8.86 -21.05
C LYS A 87 -10.38 -7.56 -20.27
N ARG A 88 -11.47 -6.78 -20.13
CA ARG A 88 -11.49 -5.65 -19.19
C ARG A 88 -11.21 -6.16 -17.78
N SER A 89 -10.39 -5.42 -17.05
CA SER A 89 -9.93 -5.79 -15.71
C SER A 89 -9.85 -4.54 -14.83
N LYS A 90 -9.98 -4.73 -13.51
CA LYS A 90 -9.95 -3.63 -12.53
C LYS A 90 -8.55 -3.00 -12.50
N ILE A 91 -8.46 -1.69 -12.30
CA ILE A 91 -7.18 -1.03 -12.04
C ILE A 91 -6.79 -1.30 -10.59
N ILE A 92 -5.55 -1.72 -10.38
CA ILE A 92 -5.00 -2.06 -9.06
C ILE A 92 -3.91 -1.08 -8.62
N GLU A 93 -3.27 -0.38 -9.56
CA GLU A 93 -2.20 0.57 -9.26
C GLU A 93 -2.21 1.70 -10.29
N ILE A 94 -2.02 2.94 -9.81
CA ILE A 94 -1.86 4.13 -10.65
C ILE A 94 -0.60 4.85 -10.19
N VAL A 95 0.34 5.07 -11.11
CA VAL A 95 1.57 5.82 -10.87
C VAL A 95 1.59 7.02 -11.79
N ALA A 96 1.97 8.19 -11.28
CA ALA A 96 2.14 9.40 -12.09
C ALA A 96 3.62 9.80 -12.10
N ALA A 97 4.15 10.06 -13.28
CA ALA A 97 5.49 10.63 -13.47
C ALA A 97 5.40 11.76 -14.49
N HIS A 98 5.68 13.00 -14.06
CA HIS A 98 5.50 14.20 -14.88
C HIS A 98 4.05 14.32 -15.41
N ASP A 99 3.89 14.47 -16.73
CA ASP A 99 2.63 14.47 -17.47
C ASP A 99 2.19 13.07 -17.93
N ILE A 100 2.80 11.98 -17.44
CA ILE A 100 2.38 10.61 -17.77
C ILE A 100 1.65 9.97 -16.59
N VAL A 101 0.52 9.34 -16.89
CA VAL A 101 -0.21 8.47 -15.96
C VAL A 101 -0.06 7.02 -16.41
N PHE A 102 0.40 6.18 -15.50
CA PHE A 102 0.47 4.74 -15.67
C PHE A 102 -0.69 4.10 -14.93
N ALA A 103 -1.38 3.18 -15.59
CA ALA A 103 -2.46 2.41 -14.99
C ALA A 103 -2.19 0.90 -15.17
N LEU A 104 -2.01 0.20 -14.06
CA LEU A 104 -1.86 -1.24 -14.01
C LEU A 104 -3.20 -1.90 -13.70
N ALA A 105 -3.65 -2.76 -14.60
CA ALA A 105 -4.84 -3.58 -14.39
C ALA A 105 -4.50 -4.88 -13.65
N GLN A 106 -5.48 -5.47 -12.95
CA GLN A 106 -5.36 -6.74 -12.23
C GLN A 106 -4.96 -7.91 -13.16
N SER A 107 -5.25 -7.79 -14.45
CA SER A 107 -4.80 -8.75 -15.46
C SER A 107 -3.28 -8.71 -15.66
N GLY A 108 -2.60 -7.64 -15.25
CA GLY A 108 -1.17 -7.38 -15.44
C GLY A 108 -0.85 -6.60 -16.72
N ILE A 109 -1.87 -6.02 -17.36
CA ILE A 109 -1.69 -5.03 -18.41
C ILE A 109 -1.37 -3.68 -17.79
N CYS A 110 -0.28 -3.06 -18.23
CA CYS A 110 0.03 -1.69 -17.87
C CYS A 110 -0.03 -0.80 -19.11
N ALA A 111 -0.79 0.29 -19.03
CA ALA A 111 -0.87 1.31 -20.06
C ALA A 111 -0.31 2.64 -19.56
N ALA A 112 0.36 3.38 -20.45
CA ALA A 112 0.85 4.73 -20.21
C ALA A 112 0.01 5.74 -21.01
N PHE A 113 -0.41 6.82 -20.39
CA PHE A 113 -1.22 7.89 -20.99
C PHE A 113 -0.55 9.23 -20.82
N SER A 114 -0.54 10.04 -21.87
CA SER A 114 -0.12 11.44 -21.77
C SER A 114 -1.28 12.30 -21.29
N ARG A 115 -1.02 13.13 -20.28
CA ARG A 115 -1.94 14.15 -19.78
C ARG A 115 -1.99 15.39 -20.68
N GLU A 116 -1.01 15.56 -21.56
CA GLU A 116 -0.99 16.69 -22.51
C GLU A 116 -1.89 16.40 -23.71
N THR A 117 -1.78 15.21 -24.29
CA THR A 117 -2.54 14.84 -25.50
C THR A 117 -3.83 14.09 -25.18
N ASN A 118 -4.01 13.66 -23.93
CA ASN A 118 -5.07 12.78 -23.48
C ASN A 118 -5.18 11.46 -24.27
N GLN A 119 -4.05 10.98 -24.78
CA GLN A 119 -3.97 9.73 -25.54
C GLN A 119 -3.09 8.71 -24.84
N ARG A 120 -3.40 7.43 -25.08
CA ARG A 120 -2.52 6.33 -24.68
C ARG A 120 -1.24 6.39 -25.51
N ILE A 121 -0.11 6.42 -24.83
CA ILE A 121 1.22 6.40 -25.44
C ILE A 121 1.54 4.99 -25.91
N CYS A 122 1.51 4.02 -24.99
CA CYS A 122 1.80 2.62 -25.25
C CYS A 122 1.28 1.71 -24.14
N PHE A 123 1.33 0.40 -24.37
CA PHE A 123 1.36 -0.59 -23.29
C PHE A 123 2.79 -0.85 -22.87
N LEU A 124 3.04 -1.08 -21.59
CA LEU A 124 4.39 -1.35 -21.08
C LEU A 124 4.80 -2.81 -21.13
N ASN A 125 3.86 -3.72 -21.35
CA ASN A 125 4.14 -5.15 -21.54
C ASN A 125 4.95 -5.32 -22.84
N VAL A 126 6.13 -5.91 -22.74
CA VAL A 126 7.07 -6.12 -23.86
C VAL A 126 7.00 -7.55 -24.41
N SER A 127 6.48 -8.51 -23.63
CA SER A 127 6.27 -9.90 -24.06
C SER A 127 4.80 -10.30 -24.00
N PRO A 128 4.31 -11.16 -24.90
CA PRO A 128 2.90 -11.55 -24.95
C PRO A 128 2.43 -12.48 -23.80
N ASP A 129 3.37 -13.04 -23.05
CA ASP A 129 3.15 -13.87 -21.87
C ASP A 129 3.54 -13.16 -20.55
N GLU A 130 3.92 -11.87 -20.63
CA GLU A 130 4.29 -11.05 -19.49
C GLU A 130 3.07 -10.54 -18.74
N VAL A 131 3.15 -10.62 -17.41
CA VAL A 131 2.14 -10.12 -16.49
C VAL A 131 2.84 -9.21 -15.48
N ILE A 132 2.62 -7.90 -15.61
CA ILE A 132 3.16 -6.90 -14.68
C ILE A 132 2.40 -6.99 -13.36
N ARG A 133 3.12 -6.95 -12.24
CA ARG A 133 2.58 -7.08 -10.88
C ARG A 133 2.67 -5.80 -10.07
N SER A 134 3.66 -4.96 -10.35
CA SER A 134 3.80 -3.68 -9.69
C SER A 134 4.64 -2.70 -10.51
N LEU A 135 4.46 -1.41 -10.21
CA LEU A 135 5.17 -0.29 -10.81
C LEU A 135 5.95 0.49 -9.74
N PHE A 136 7.10 1.03 -10.09
CA PHE A 136 7.83 1.95 -9.23
C PHE A 136 8.44 3.07 -10.05
N TYR A 137 8.05 4.32 -9.77
CA TYR A 137 8.67 5.49 -10.41
C TYR A 137 9.91 5.91 -9.64
N ASN A 138 11.08 5.66 -10.22
CA ASN A 138 12.36 6.03 -9.64
C ASN A 138 12.71 7.48 -9.99
N LYS A 139 12.44 8.38 -9.05
CA LYS A 139 12.75 9.82 -9.16
C LYS A 139 14.27 10.07 -9.28
N ASN A 140 15.12 9.15 -8.80
CA ASN A 140 16.57 9.35 -8.76
C ASN A 140 17.22 9.31 -10.15
N ASN A 141 16.64 8.56 -11.09
CA ASN A 141 17.18 8.41 -12.45
C ASN A 141 16.11 8.56 -13.56
N ASP A 142 14.96 9.13 -13.20
CA ASP A 142 13.83 9.43 -14.09
C ASP A 142 13.40 8.21 -14.93
N SER A 143 13.13 7.11 -14.24
CA SER A 143 12.73 5.86 -14.87
C SER A 143 11.53 5.22 -14.17
N LEU A 144 10.80 4.41 -14.92
CA LEU A 144 9.80 3.52 -14.37
C LEU A 144 10.37 2.11 -14.30
N ILE A 145 10.28 1.51 -13.13
CA ILE A 145 10.58 0.11 -12.89
C ILE A 145 9.28 -0.68 -12.94
N THR A 146 9.28 -1.76 -13.72
CA THR A 146 8.19 -2.74 -13.76
C THR A 146 8.68 -4.04 -13.15
N VAL A 147 7.89 -4.61 -12.25
CA VAL A 147 8.11 -5.97 -11.73
C VAL A 147 7.10 -6.90 -12.38
N SER A 148 7.60 -7.88 -13.13
CA SER A 148 6.80 -8.76 -13.96
C SER A 148 7.03 -10.23 -13.63
N VAL A 149 6.05 -11.06 -13.97
CA VAL A 149 6.17 -12.53 -14.03
C VAL A 149 5.77 -13.00 -15.43
N TYR A 150 6.30 -14.13 -15.86
CA TYR A 150 6.11 -14.65 -17.22
C TYR A 150 5.44 -16.02 -17.20
N ALA A 151 4.50 -16.26 -18.11
CA ALA A 151 3.82 -17.55 -18.21
C ALA A 151 4.79 -18.68 -18.63
N SER A 152 5.79 -18.36 -19.46
CA SER A 152 6.85 -19.28 -19.87
C SER A 152 7.66 -19.88 -18.71
N ASP A 153 7.78 -19.17 -17.58
CA ASP A 153 8.41 -19.65 -16.35
C ASP A 153 7.37 -19.99 -15.26
N ASN A 154 6.15 -20.35 -15.67
CA ASN A 154 5.03 -20.68 -14.78
C ASN A 154 4.76 -19.61 -13.71
N PHE A 155 5.01 -18.34 -14.03
CA PHE A 155 4.90 -17.20 -13.12
C PHE A 155 5.76 -17.32 -11.84
N SER A 156 6.86 -18.09 -11.89
CA SER A 156 7.61 -18.48 -10.69
C SER A 156 8.67 -17.48 -10.25
N SER A 157 9.25 -16.72 -11.18
CA SER A 157 10.28 -15.71 -10.90
C SER A 157 9.83 -14.29 -11.17
N LEU A 158 10.20 -13.38 -10.27
CA LEU A 158 10.07 -11.94 -10.47
C LEU A 158 11.19 -11.45 -11.40
N LYS A 159 10.80 -10.63 -12.37
CA LYS A 159 11.72 -9.97 -13.31
C LYS A 159 11.53 -8.47 -13.20
N CYS A 160 12.62 -7.77 -12.95
CA CYS A 160 12.63 -6.31 -12.86
C CYS A 160 13.16 -5.73 -14.16
N ARG A 161 12.52 -4.67 -14.66
CA ARG A 161 13.00 -3.90 -15.80
C ARG A 161 12.86 -2.42 -15.50
N THR A 162 13.89 -1.65 -15.80
CA THR A 162 13.86 -0.19 -15.70
C THR A 162 13.80 0.42 -17.09
N THR A 163 12.89 1.38 -17.28
CA THR A 163 12.68 2.05 -18.56
C THR A 163 12.61 3.55 -18.31
N ARG A 164 13.51 4.32 -18.93
CA ARG A 164 13.50 5.78 -18.79
C ARG A 164 12.17 6.37 -19.27
N ILE A 165 11.71 7.40 -18.57
CA ILE A 165 10.47 8.10 -18.93
C ILE A 165 10.53 8.62 -20.38
N GLU A 166 11.69 9.10 -20.83
CA GLU A 166 11.91 9.51 -22.22
C GLU A 166 11.59 8.42 -23.26
N TYR A 167 11.95 7.17 -23.00
CA TYR A 167 11.66 6.06 -23.92
C TYR A 167 10.18 5.72 -23.93
N ILE A 168 9.53 5.76 -22.76
CA ILE A 168 8.09 5.57 -22.63
C ILE A 168 7.34 6.64 -23.42
N ARG A 169 7.72 7.92 -23.32
CA ARG A 169 7.12 9.02 -24.10
C ARG A 169 7.16 8.78 -25.60
N ARG A 170 8.23 8.16 -26.08
CA ARG A 170 8.42 7.81 -27.50
C ARG A 170 7.70 6.52 -27.90
N GLY A 171 6.93 5.91 -27.00
CA GLY A 171 6.24 4.64 -27.24
C GLY A 171 7.18 3.44 -27.34
N LYS A 172 8.37 3.49 -26.72
CA LYS A 172 9.39 2.43 -26.76
C LYS A 172 9.61 1.77 -25.39
N PRO A 173 8.63 0.98 -24.90
CA PRO A 173 8.73 0.30 -23.60
C PRO A 173 9.83 -0.79 -23.58
N ASP A 174 10.19 -1.33 -24.74
CA ASP A 174 11.19 -2.36 -25.00
C ASP A 174 12.64 -1.85 -24.93
N ALA A 175 12.85 -0.53 -24.97
CA ALA A 175 14.17 0.08 -24.81
C ALA A 175 14.70 0.10 -23.36
N GLY A 176 13.93 -0.46 -22.41
CA GLY A 176 14.37 -0.66 -21.04
C GLY A 176 15.40 -1.79 -20.91
N PHE A 177 16.08 -1.85 -19.78
CA PHE A 177 17.03 -2.94 -19.47
C PHE A 177 16.60 -3.70 -18.21
N ALA A 178 16.95 -4.98 -18.17
CA ALA A 178 16.67 -5.84 -17.04
C ALA A 178 17.52 -5.43 -15.82
N LEU A 179 16.92 -5.57 -14.63
CA LEU A 179 17.58 -5.34 -13.36
C LEU A 179 17.72 -6.67 -12.62
N PHE A 180 18.81 -6.81 -11.86
CA PHE A 180 19.03 -7.94 -10.95
C PHE A 180 19.01 -9.31 -11.65
N GLU A 181 19.52 -9.40 -12.88
CA GLU A 181 19.53 -10.65 -13.66
C GLU A 181 20.36 -11.77 -12.99
N SER A 182 21.33 -11.39 -12.16
CA SER A 182 22.11 -12.32 -11.33
C SER A 182 21.32 -12.88 -10.15
N GLU A 183 20.17 -12.31 -9.82
CA GLU A 183 19.39 -12.67 -8.63
C GLU A 183 18.29 -13.68 -8.95
N SER A 184 18.18 -14.71 -8.09
CA SER A 184 17.09 -15.68 -8.14
C SER A 184 15.93 -15.20 -7.27
N LEU A 185 15.05 -14.38 -7.85
CA LEU A 185 13.85 -13.81 -7.20
C LEU A 185 12.62 -14.71 -7.39
N LYS A 186 12.74 -15.98 -7.01
CA LYS A 186 11.61 -16.93 -6.99
C LYS A 186 10.97 -16.94 -5.62
N TRP A 187 9.64 -17.00 -5.56
CA TRP A 187 8.92 -17.09 -4.29
C TRP A 187 9.52 -18.20 -3.39
N PRO A 188 9.79 -17.94 -2.11
CA PRO A 188 9.45 -16.74 -1.31
C PRO A 188 10.44 -15.56 -1.41
N GLY A 189 11.38 -15.57 -2.34
CA GLY A 189 12.24 -14.43 -2.69
C GLY A 189 11.45 -13.20 -3.18
N PHE A 190 12.00 -12.01 -2.95
CA PHE A 190 11.34 -10.74 -3.22
C PHE A 190 12.32 -9.62 -3.58
N VAL A 191 11.78 -8.50 -4.03
CA VAL A 191 12.47 -7.23 -4.25
C VAL A 191 11.63 -6.10 -3.64
N GLU A 192 12.28 -5.20 -2.91
CA GLU A 192 11.67 -4.03 -2.28
C GLU A 192 12.46 -2.78 -2.67
N PHE A 193 11.77 -1.76 -3.17
CA PHE A 193 12.36 -0.48 -3.56
C PHE A 193 12.03 0.56 -2.50
N ASP A 194 13.07 1.17 -1.93
CA ASP A 194 12.95 2.19 -0.89
C ASP A 194 13.47 3.52 -1.43
N ASP A 195 12.53 4.41 -1.82
CA ASP A 195 12.88 5.74 -2.32
C ASP A 195 13.35 6.69 -1.21
N VAL A 196 12.95 6.44 0.05
CA VAL A 196 13.35 7.26 1.21
C VAL A 196 14.82 7.08 1.52
N ASN A 197 15.30 5.84 1.57
CA ASN A 197 16.72 5.54 1.81
C ASN A 197 17.56 5.46 0.53
N GLY A 198 16.90 5.49 -0.64
CA GLY A 198 17.57 5.36 -1.93
C GLY A 198 18.22 3.98 -2.12
N LYS A 199 17.58 2.92 -1.63
CA LYS A 199 18.11 1.55 -1.66
C LYS A 199 17.11 0.57 -2.30
N VAL A 200 17.61 -0.57 -2.72
CA VAL A 200 16.79 -1.73 -3.13
C VAL A 200 17.25 -2.93 -2.32
N LEU A 201 16.30 -3.64 -1.70
CA LEU A 201 16.55 -4.88 -0.99
C LEU A 201 16.03 -6.05 -1.82
N THR A 202 16.87 -7.04 -2.08
CA THR A 202 16.45 -8.30 -2.68
C THR A 202 16.68 -9.45 -1.72
N TYR A 203 15.81 -10.44 -1.74
CA TYR A 203 16.01 -11.71 -1.05
C TYR A 203 15.95 -12.87 -2.03
N SER A 204 17.00 -13.68 -2.06
CA SER A 204 16.97 -14.98 -2.73
C SER A 204 16.76 -16.10 -1.73
N ALA A 205 15.60 -16.75 -1.82
CA ALA A 205 15.27 -17.90 -0.96
C ALA A 205 16.17 -19.12 -1.24
N GLN A 206 16.60 -19.30 -2.49
CA GLN A 206 17.48 -20.40 -2.89
C GLN A 206 18.83 -20.31 -2.19
N ASP A 207 19.42 -19.12 -2.18
CA ASP A 207 20.74 -18.90 -1.60
C ASP A 207 20.66 -18.51 -0.12
N SER A 208 19.47 -18.13 0.38
CA SER A 208 19.24 -17.55 1.71
C SER A 208 20.10 -16.30 1.94
N ILE A 209 20.16 -15.43 0.92
CA ILE A 209 20.98 -14.20 0.93
C ILE A 209 20.08 -13.00 0.66
N TYR A 210 20.26 -11.97 1.47
CA TYR A 210 19.77 -10.64 1.20
C TYR A 210 20.87 -9.81 0.55
N LYS A 211 20.52 -8.97 -0.42
CA LYS A 211 21.44 -8.02 -1.04
C LYS A 211 20.82 -6.63 -1.06
N VAL A 212 21.65 -5.64 -0.77
CA VAL A 212 21.27 -4.23 -0.80
C VAL A 212 21.97 -3.59 -2.01
N PHE A 213 21.19 -2.89 -2.83
CA PHE A 213 21.65 -2.17 -4.00
C PHE A 213 21.36 -0.68 -3.84
N ASP A 214 22.16 0.15 -4.50
CA ASP A 214 21.89 1.57 -4.65
C ASP A 214 20.74 1.79 -5.65
N LEU A 215 19.74 2.61 -5.30
CA LEU A 215 18.57 2.82 -6.17
C LEU A 215 18.87 3.72 -7.38
N LYS A 216 19.95 4.52 -7.34
CA LYS A 216 20.30 5.46 -8.42
C LYS A 216 20.96 4.74 -9.59
N ASN A 217 21.90 3.86 -9.31
CA ASN A 217 22.70 3.16 -10.33
C ASN A 217 22.56 1.63 -10.31
N TYR A 218 21.80 1.07 -9.37
CA TYR A 218 21.56 -0.37 -9.20
C TYR A 218 22.82 -1.20 -8.90
N THR A 219 23.90 -0.58 -8.40
CA THR A 219 25.10 -1.30 -7.99
C THR A 219 24.85 -2.00 -6.66
N MET A 220 25.29 -3.26 -6.55
CA MET A 220 25.26 -4.01 -5.28
C MET A 220 26.23 -3.36 -4.30
N LEU A 221 25.74 -3.04 -3.10
CA LEU A 221 26.52 -2.40 -2.03
C LEU A 221 27.09 -3.44 -1.07
N TYR A 222 26.23 -4.28 -0.50
CA TYR A 222 26.61 -5.36 0.40
C TYR A 222 25.54 -6.45 0.44
N SER A 223 25.90 -7.58 1.05
CA SER A 223 25.03 -8.75 1.23
C SER A 223 24.98 -9.22 2.68
N ILE A 224 23.83 -9.73 3.10
CA ILE A 224 23.62 -10.35 4.41
C ILE A 224 23.29 -11.81 4.18
N SER A 225 24.21 -12.68 4.60
CA SER A 225 24.11 -14.14 4.46
C SER A 225 24.10 -14.81 5.84
N ASP A 226 22.99 -14.69 6.55
CA ASP A 226 22.80 -15.36 7.85
C ASP A 226 21.51 -16.18 7.81
N LYS A 227 21.65 -17.50 7.92
CA LYS A 227 20.55 -18.48 7.83
C LYS A 227 19.56 -18.37 9.00
N ASN A 228 19.96 -17.69 10.08
CA ASN A 228 19.10 -17.50 11.24
C ASN A 228 18.21 -16.26 11.12
N VAL A 229 18.42 -15.42 10.10
CA VAL A 229 17.55 -14.28 9.82
C VAL A 229 16.23 -14.81 9.26
N GLN A 230 15.14 -14.51 9.97
CA GLN A 230 13.79 -14.83 9.56
C GLN A 230 13.22 -13.75 8.65
N GLU A 231 13.50 -12.48 8.96
CA GLU A 231 12.94 -11.33 8.26
C GLU A 231 13.89 -10.14 8.39
N ILE A 232 13.96 -9.32 7.33
CA ILE A 232 14.61 -8.01 7.34
C ILE A 232 13.54 -6.97 7.03
N LYS A 233 13.46 -5.93 7.85
CA LYS A 233 12.58 -4.79 7.61
C LYS A 233 13.38 -3.52 7.43
N ILE A 234 13.21 -2.86 6.29
CA ILE A 234 13.77 -1.54 6.12
C ILE A 234 12.95 -0.54 6.94
N SER A 235 13.63 0.12 7.87
CA SER A 235 13.05 1.04 8.83
C SER A 235 13.53 2.44 8.52
N SER A 236 12.64 3.25 7.96
CA SER A 236 12.95 4.63 7.64
C SER A 236 13.11 5.47 8.92
N PRO A 237 14.07 6.44 8.96
CA PRO A 237 15.16 6.66 8.01
C PRO A 237 16.49 6.04 8.49
N GLY A 238 17.23 5.40 7.57
CA GLY A 238 18.65 5.07 7.72
C GLY A 238 19.00 3.73 8.38
N ILE A 239 18.02 2.92 8.78
CA ILE A 239 18.29 1.67 9.51
C ILE A 239 17.50 0.48 8.98
N MET A 240 18.00 -0.73 9.27
CA MET A 240 17.32 -1.99 8.99
C MET A 240 17.19 -2.79 10.27
N LEU A 241 16.04 -3.41 10.47
CA LEU A 241 15.81 -4.38 11.54
C LEU A 241 15.99 -5.80 10.98
N LEU A 242 16.93 -6.54 11.54
CA LEU A 242 17.06 -7.98 11.33
C LEU A 242 16.36 -8.70 12.47
N ILE A 243 15.36 -9.50 12.11
CA ILE A 243 14.61 -10.35 13.01
C ILE A 243 15.10 -11.78 12.83
N PHE A 244 15.64 -12.36 13.90
CA PHE A 244 16.15 -13.73 13.88
C PHE A 244 15.08 -14.73 14.27
N ASN A 245 15.32 -16.00 13.95
CA ASN A 245 14.50 -17.11 14.41
C ASN A 245 14.31 -17.05 15.94
N LYS A 246 13.05 -17.19 16.37
CA LYS A 246 12.66 -17.17 17.78
C LYS A 246 13.42 -18.25 18.57
N ALA A 247 14.06 -17.83 19.67
CA ALA A 247 14.65 -18.70 20.67
C ALA A 247 13.67 -18.96 21.83
N SER A 248 14.03 -19.83 22.78
CA SER A 248 13.15 -20.26 23.87
C SER A 248 12.81 -19.13 24.86
N GLY A 249 11.80 -18.31 24.50
CA GLY A 249 11.30 -17.19 25.30
C GLY A 249 11.87 -15.82 24.93
N HIS A 250 12.55 -15.68 23.79
CA HIS A 250 12.98 -14.38 23.27
C HIS A 250 13.16 -14.44 21.74
N VAL A 251 13.25 -13.28 21.12
CA VAL A 251 13.66 -13.11 19.72
C VAL A 251 14.94 -12.27 19.67
N PRO A 252 16.03 -12.78 19.08
CA PRO A 252 17.22 -11.97 18.84
C PRO A 252 16.94 -10.94 17.74
N LEU A 253 17.42 -9.71 17.94
CA LEU A 253 17.24 -8.59 17.03
C LEU A 253 18.56 -7.86 16.81
N LYS A 254 18.79 -7.41 15.57
CA LYS A 254 19.90 -6.50 15.24
C LYS A 254 19.38 -5.31 14.46
N ILE A 255 19.86 -4.12 14.81
CA ILE A 255 19.66 -2.90 14.04
C ILE A 255 20.95 -2.63 13.29
N LEU A 256 20.84 -2.50 11.98
CA LEU A 256 21.96 -2.21 11.07
C LEU A 256 21.78 -0.83 10.45
N SER A 257 22.90 -0.18 10.15
CA SER A 257 22.95 0.96 9.24
C SER A 257 22.61 0.49 7.83
N ILE A 258 21.68 1.16 7.15
CA ILE A 258 21.32 0.81 5.79
C ILE A 258 22.40 1.19 4.77
N GLU A 259 23.27 2.14 5.11
CA GLU A 259 24.29 2.64 4.19
C GLU A 259 25.39 1.61 3.91
N ASP A 260 25.84 0.91 4.94
CA ASP A 260 27.02 0.03 4.89
C ASP A 260 26.81 -1.33 5.55
N GLY A 261 25.63 -1.59 6.12
CA GLY A 261 25.33 -2.85 6.81
C GLY A 261 26.01 -3.00 8.17
N THR A 262 26.61 -1.93 8.71
CA THR A 262 27.24 -1.98 10.05
C THR A 262 26.22 -2.21 11.14
N VAL A 263 26.56 -3.05 12.12
CA VAL A 263 25.67 -3.34 13.26
C VAL A 263 25.70 -2.17 14.24
N LEU A 264 24.58 -1.47 14.37
CA LEU A 264 24.41 -0.35 15.30
C LEU A 264 24.03 -0.84 16.70
N LYS A 265 23.16 -1.86 16.78
CA LYS A 265 22.76 -2.45 18.06
C LYS A 265 22.36 -3.91 17.92
N THR A 266 22.68 -4.71 18.94
CA THR A 266 22.20 -6.09 19.10
C THR A 266 21.52 -6.22 20.45
N PHE A 267 20.34 -6.83 20.48
CA PHE A 267 19.58 -7.04 21.72
C PHE A 267 18.60 -8.21 21.56
N ASN A 268 18.11 -8.71 22.69
CA ASN A 268 17.09 -9.76 22.72
C ASN A 268 15.79 -9.15 23.26
N HIS A 269 14.68 -9.40 22.58
CA HIS A 269 13.35 -9.03 23.09
C HIS A 269 12.67 -10.25 23.70
N LEU A 270 12.24 -10.13 24.96
CA LEU A 270 11.58 -11.22 25.67
C LEU A 270 10.21 -11.50 25.06
N LEU A 271 9.87 -12.77 24.91
CA LEU A 271 8.60 -13.21 24.36
C LEU A 271 7.98 -14.28 25.26
N HIS A 272 6.65 -14.23 25.37
CA HIS A 272 5.90 -15.30 25.99
C HIS A 272 6.12 -16.61 25.23
N ARG A 273 6.44 -17.65 26.00
CA ARG A 273 6.61 -19.02 25.49
C ARG A 273 5.27 -19.53 24.96
N ASN A 274 5.29 -20.31 23.88
CA ASN A 274 4.11 -20.92 23.25
C ASN A 274 3.06 -19.96 22.66
N LYS A 275 3.33 -18.65 22.62
CA LYS A 275 2.48 -17.67 21.93
C LYS A 275 3.05 -17.33 20.57
N LYS A 276 2.18 -17.26 19.57
CA LYS A 276 2.52 -16.77 18.23
C LYS A 276 2.84 -15.27 18.30
N VAL A 277 3.85 -14.85 17.54
CA VAL A 277 4.12 -13.43 17.31
C VAL A 277 3.21 -12.96 16.19
N ASP A 278 2.37 -11.96 16.47
CA ASP A 278 1.47 -11.36 15.48
C ASP A 278 2.27 -10.44 14.57
N PHE A 279 3.10 -9.56 15.15
CA PHE A 279 4.03 -8.72 14.42
C PHE A 279 5.18 -8.21 15.31
N ILE A 280 6.29 -7.86 14.65
CA ILE A 280 7.39 -7.08 15.19
C ILE A 280 7.66 -5.96 14.18
N GLU A 281 7.49 -4.71 14.60
CA GLU A 281 7.68 -3.54 13.74
C GLU A 281 8.62 -2.55 14.42
N GLN A 282 9.47 -1.88 13.63
CA GLN A 282 10.32 -0.81 14.13
C GLN A 282 9.93 0.52 13.49
N PHE A 283 9.84 1.54 14.33
CA PHE A 283 9.65 2.92 13.94
C PHE A 283 10.66 3.80 14.66
N ASN A 284 11.64 4.32 13.94
CA ASN A 284 12.79 5.01 14.52
C ASN A 284 13.41 4.14 15.64
N GLU A 285 13.32 4.63 16.87
CA GLU A 285 13.87 3.99 18.07
C GLU A 285 12.80 3.20 18.85
N LYS A 286 11.56 3.14 18.37
CA LYS A 286 10.47 2.41 19.01
C LYS A 286 10.29 1.06 18.32
N LEU A 287 10.38 -0.01 19.08
CA LEU A 287 10.08 -1.37 18.64
C LEU A 287 8.71 -1.77 19.19
N LEU A 288 7.79 -2.09 18.29
CA LEU A 288 6.45 -2.55 18.62
C LEU A 288 6.39 -4.06 18.44
N VAL A 289 6.03 -4.77 19.51
CA VAL A 289 5.90 -6.22 19.51
C VAL A 289 4.52 -6.60 20.02
N LYS A 290 3.83 -7.44 19.25
CA LYS A 290 2.52 -7.98 19.64
C LYS A 290 2.55 -9.50 19.53
N GLN A 291 2.10 -10.16 20.58
CA GLN A 291 1.83 -11.60 20.58
C GLN A 291 0.33 -11.85 20.73
N GLU A 292 -0.09 -13.02 20.25
CA GLU A 292 -1.48 -13.44 20.29
C GLU A 292 -2.01 -13.45 21.74
N ASN A 293 -3.09 -12.70 21.98
CA ASN A 293 -3.73 -12.52 23.28
C ASN A 293 -2.84 -11.90 24.38
N GLU A 294 -1.73 -11.26 24.02
CA GLU A 294 -0.84 -10.55 24.96
C GLU A 294 -0.87 -9.03 24.70
N ASN A 295 -0.42 -8.23 25.66
CA ASN A 295 -0.36 -6.77 25.53
C ASN A 295 0.50 -6.34 24.32
N LEU A 296 0.22 -5.15 23.78
CA LEU A 296 1.18 -4.52 22.86
C LEU A 296 2.35 -4.01 23.69
N GLN A 297 3.56 -4.39 23.31
CA GLN A 297 4.80 -3.91 23.91
C GLN A 297 5.42 -2.86 22.98
N ILE A 298 5.66 -1.66 23.52
CA ILE A 298 6.36 -0.58 22.85
C ILE A 298 7.66 -0.34 23.61
N LEU A 299 8.76 -0.83 23.06
CA LEU A 299 10.10 -0.71 23.62
C LEU A 299 10.82 0.48 23.00
N ASP A 300 11.31 1.41 23.81
CA ASP A 300 12.31 2.37 23.37
C ASP A 300 13.69 1.69 23.36
N VAL A 301 14.22 1.54 22.16
CA VAL A 301 15.46 0.80 21.93
C VAL A 301 16.68 1.60 22.40
N ARG A 302 16.61 2.89 22.71
CA ARG A 302 17.77 3.64 23.24
C ARG A 302 17.95 3.43 24.74
N ASN A 303 16.88 3.66 25.50
CA ASN A 303 16.92 3.65 26.97
C ASN A 303 16.35 2.36 27.58
N SER A 304 15.83 1.44 26.76
CA SER A 304 15.18 0.18 27.17
C SER A 304 13.88 0.38 27.98
N GLU A 305 13.24 1.54 27.85
CA GLU A 305 11.95 1.82 28.49
C GLU A 305 10.84 1.04 27.78
N LEU A 306 10.05 0.28 28.55
CA LEU A 306 8.96 -0.54 28.03
C LEU A 306 7.62 0.06 28.43
N THR A 307 6.78 0.34 27.43
CA THR A 307 5.38 0.69 27.62
C THR A 307 4.50 -0.47 27.18
N GLU A 308 3.51 -0.85 27.98
CA GLU A 308 2.54 -1.88 27.62
C GLU A 308 1.15 -1.30 27.44
N VAL A 309 0.47 -1.69 26.38
CA VAL A 309 -0.94 -1.35 26.13
C VAL A 309 -1.78 -2.61 26.26
N SER A 310 -2.83 -2.53 27.08
CA SER A 310 -3.67 -3.67 27.40
C SER A 310 -4.31 -4.28 26.15
N THR A 311 -4.54 -5.60 26.15
CA THR A 311 -5.28 -6.28 25.07
C THR A 311 -6.69 -5.76 24.87
N ALA A 312 -7.31 -5.21 25.92
CA ALA A 312 -8.64 -4.61 25.87
C ALA A 312 -8.64 -3.30 25.09
N GLU A 313 -7.56 -2.52 25.17
CA GLU A 313 -7.39 -1.26 24.45
C GLU A 313 -6.84 -1.48 23.04
N PHE A 314 -5.78 -2.30 22.93
CA PHE A 314 -5.09 -2.57 21.68
C PHE A 314 -5.32 -4.00 21.19
N MET A 315 -6.29 -4.12 20.30
CA MET A 315 -6.56 -5.35 19.56
C MET A 315 -5.70 -5.43 18.30
N THR A 316 -5.21 -6.62 17.95
CA THR A 316 -4.32 -6.82 16.79
C THR A 316 -4.99 -6.26 15.51
N PRO A 317 -4.37 -5.27 14.84
CA PRO A 317 -4.89 -4.69 13.61
C PRO A 317 -4.60 -5.56 12.39
N SER A 318 -5.32 -5.33 11.30
CA SER A 318 -5.07 -6.00 10.01
C SER A 318 -3.94 -5.34 9.22
N ALA A 319 -3.70 -4.04 9.43
CA ALA A 319 -2.57 -3.29 8.87
C ALA A 319 -2.23 -2.07 9.72
N PHE A 320 -1.03 -1.55 9.51
CA PHE A 320 -0.50 -0.34 10.14
C PHE A 320 0.06 0.61 9.08
N ILE A 321 -0.06 1.91 9.33
CA ILE A 321 0.62 2.95 8.55
C ILE A 321 1.31 3.89 9.53
N PHE A 322 2.61 4.11 9.34
CA PHE A 322 3.38 5.01 10.18
C PHE A 322 3.27 6.44 9.66
N LEU A 323 3.07 7.39 10.58
CA LEU A 323 3.05 8.82 10.31
C LEU A 323 4.35 9.42 10.86
N TYR A 324 5.41 9.35 10.06
CA TYR A 324 6.78 9.68 10.48
C TYR A 324 6.91 11.09 11.05
N GLU A 325 6.35 12.09 10.36
CA GLU A 325 6.44 13.50 10.76
C GLU A 325 5.75 13.79 12.10
N ASN A 326 4.68 13.05 12.42
CA ASN A 326 3.89 13.27 13.63
C ASN A 326 4.25 12.35 14.79
N GLN A 327 5.13 11.37 14.56
CA GLN A 327 5.41 10.29 15.52
C GLN A 327 4.11 9.59 15.99
N LEU A 328 3.24 9.28 15.03
CA LEU A 328 2.00 8.55 15.25
C LEU A 328 1.95 7.31 14.36
N PHE A 329 1.03 6.41 14.64
CA PHE A 329 0.72 5.32 13.73
C PHE A 329 -0.78 5.08 13.65
N LEU A 330 -1.23 4.74 12.44
CA LEU A 330 -2.59 4.35 12.12
C LEU A 330 -2.70 2.84 12.25
N THR A 331 -3.80 2.38 12.84
CA THR A 331 -4.19 0.97 12.85
C THR A 331 -5.50 0.80 12.11
N PHE A 332 -5.51 -0.17 11.21
CA PHE A 332 -6.68 -0.54 10.42
C PHE A 332 -7.23 -1.84 10.97
N ARG A 333 -8.55 -1.89 11.19
CA ARG A 333 -9.21 -3.12 11.57
C ARG A 333 -10.66 -3.11 11.13
N ASN A 334 -11.07 -4.13 10.39
CA ASN A 334 -12.39 -4.16 9.77
C ASN A 334 -12.58 -2.90 8.91
N ARG A 335 -13.42 -1.97 9.35
CA ARG A 335 -13.70 -0.71 8.65
C ARG A 335 -13.32 0.53 9.44
N THR A 336 -12.69 0.36 10.60
CA THR A 336 -12.31 1.47 11.47
C THR A 336 -10.82 1.78 11.34
N VAL A 337 -10.50 3.05 11.54
CA VAL A 337 -9.12 3.56 11.60
C VAL A 337 -8.95 4.24 12.95
N ALA A 338 -7.89 3.89 13.65
CA ALA A 338 -7.50 4.49 14.92
C ALA A 338 -6.08 5.04 14.84
N VAL A 339 -5.81 6.13 15.55
CA VAL A 339 -4.54 6.83 15.57
C VAL A 339 -3.96 6.73 16.96
N TRP A 340 -2.73 6.23 17.06
CA TRP A 340 -2.04 5.96 18.30
C TRP A 340 -0.72 6.72 18.35
N ASN A 341 -0.27 7.04 19.56
CA ASN A 341 1.08 7.52 19.80
C ASN A 341 1.98 6.41 20.40
N PHE A 342 3.28 6.67 20.49
CA PHE A 342 4.24 5.72 21.04
C PHE A 342 4.29 5.66 22.57
N ARG A 343 3.42 6.39 23.27
CA ARG A 343 3.11 6.16 24.69
C ARG A 343 1.97 5.15 24.87
N GLY A 344 1.45 4.60 23.78
CA GLY A 344 0.36 3.64 23.82
C GLY A 344 -1.03 4.26 23.97
N GLU A 345 -1.14 5.58 23.86
CA GLU A 345 -2.41 6.29 24.02
C GLU A 345 -3.13 6.39 22.67
N LEU A 346 -4.43 6.15 22.69
CA LEU A 346 -5.31 6.44 21.56
C LEU A 346 -5.46 7.96 21.43
N VAL A 347 -4.92 8.53 20.35
CA VAL A 347 -4.98 9.97 20.07
C VAL A 347 -6.33 10.36 19.48
N THR A 348 -6.81 9.58 18.52
CA THR A 348 -8.14 9.79 17.91
C THR A 348 -8.61 8.55 17.15
N SER A 349 -9.90 8.47 16.86
CA SER A 349 -10.55 7.43 16.06
C SER A 349 -11.41 8.10 14.98
N PHE A 350 -11.45 7.50 13.79
CA PHE A 350 -12.30 7.97 12.70
C PHE A 350 -13.68 7.30 12.77
N GLU A 351 -14.42 7.54 13.86
CA GLU A 351 -15.73 6.88 14.11
C GLU A 351 -16.83 7.30 13.12
N ASP A 352 -16.70 8.47 12.51
CA ASP A 352 -17.62 9.00 11.50
C ASP A 352 -17.30 8.50 10.08
N HIS A 353 -16.25 7.70 9.92
CA HIS A 353 -15.79 7.17 8.64
C HIS A 353 -15.63 5.65 8.67
N LEU A 354 -16.39 4.97 7.82
CA LEU A 354 -16.20 3.54 7.54
C LEU A 354 -15.52 3.40 6.18
N LEU A 355 -14.42 2.65 6.15
CA LEU A 355 -13.80 2.24 4.89
C LEU A 355 -14.81 1.48 4.02
N TRP A 356 -14.83 1.77 2.72
CA TRP A 356 -15.78 1.14 1.79
C TRP A 356 -15.61 -0.38 1.73
N HIS A 357 -14.36 -0.85 1.82
CA HIS A 357 -14.05 -2.27 1.96
C HIS A 357 -13.41 -2.56 3.33
N PRO A 358 -13.73 -3.71 3.93
CA PRO A 358 -13.05 -4.14 5.14
C PRO A 358 -11.57 -4.39 4.82
N ASP A 359 -10.69 -4.01 5.73
CA ASP A 359 -9.25 -4.25 5.66
C ASP A 359 -8.68 -3.81 4.30
N CYS A 360 -9.00 -2.58 3.88
CA CYS A 360 -8.34 -1.93 2.74
C CYS A 360 -6.84 -1.80 3.03
N LYS A 361 -6.10 -2.84 2.69
CA LYS A 361 -4.64 -2.87 2.73
C LYS A 361 -4.10 -2.46 1.36
N HIS A 362 -3.04 -1.67 1.34
CA HIS A 362 -2.07 -1.79 0.25
C HIS A 362 -1.27 -3.09 0.47
N GLU A 363 -1.91 -4.24 0.22
CA GLU A 363 -1.18 -5.50 0.03
C GLU A 363 -0.78 -5.56 -1.46
N GLN A 364 0.29 -4.85 -1.80
CA GLN A 364 1.06 -5.14 -3.00
C GLN A 364 2.49 -5.41 -2.54
N TYR A 365 3.11 -6.40 -3.16
CA TYR A 365 4.43 -6.96 -2.88
C TYR A 365 5.61 -5.99 -3.07
N ILE A 366 5.37 -4.70 -2.95
CA ILE A 366 6.37 -3.63 -2.90
C ILE A 366 5.83 -2.62 -1.87
N HIS A 367 6.48 -2.55 -0.71
CA HIS A 367 6.26 -1.46 0.23
C HIS A 367 6.80 -0.17 -0.41
N HIS A 368 5.92 0.59 -1.06
CA HIS A 368 6.16 2.02 -1.23
C HIS A 368 5.93 2.66 0.13
N LYS A 369 6.98 3.12 0.81
CA LYS A 369 6.89 3.89 2.06
C LYS A 369 7.07 5.37 1.80
#